data_AF-A0A7C5CS93-F1
#
_entry.id   AF-A0A7C5CS93-F1
#
_cell.length_a   1.000
_cell.length_b   1.000
_cell.length_c   1.000
_cell.angle_alpha   90.00
_cell.angle_beta   90.00
_cell.angle_gamma   90.00
#
_symmetry.space_group_name_H-M   'P 1'
#
loop_
_entity.id
_entity.type
_entity.pdbx_description
1 polymer ?
#
loop_
_entity_poly.entity_id
_entity_poly.type
_entity_poly.pdbx_seq_one_letter_code
_entity_poly.pdbx_strand_id
1 'polypeptide(L)'
;MKKRALKNGVLSSQELKGAIAEGVIKADPPIEDRQIQPASIDLRCGHKVFRLVSSFLPESMPVLDRLHTPDVYGSDLVMYEMDISEGGILERGSVYLIPLMEELDLPADVDGKANPKSTTGRLDIFARVITDNNPRFDEIPAGYRGRLFVEVLPRSFTIKIKAGVSLVQLRLRRGEAVLEDSALKRLNSRHSLLYDGSKALPTREVRISNGLFMSVDLVGEDSSGIIGYKSKKNSHVIDLTKVGYYNAEDFWEPIYRNSKDTLILEPEEFYILASKERIRVPSGYAAEMVPYEVGSGELRTHYAGFFDPGFGYGTKGEVKGTKAVLEVRAHDVPFMVVHGQTFCKLFFEKMSTLPEKVYGPKIGSSYQYQTISLSKQFKKG
;
A
#
# COMPACT_ATOMS: atom_id res chain seq x y z
N MET A 1 -32.19 -23.16 0.36
CA MET A 1 -31.32 -22.10 0.89
C MET A 1 -31.60 -20.80 0.14
N LYS A 2 -32.08 -19.74 0.81
CA LYS A 2 -32.27 -18.44 0.16
C LYS A 2 -30.89 -17.87 -0.18
N LYS A 3 -30.55 -17.71 -1.46
CA LYS A 3 -29.39 -16.92 -1.91
C LYS A 3 -29.54 -15.52 -1.29
N ARG A 4 -28.75 -15.23 -0.26
CA ARG A 4 -28.70 -13.90 0.36
C ARG A 4 -28.23 -12.95 -0.75
N ALA A 5 -29.03 -11.92 -1.06
CA ALA A 5 -28.66 -10.95 -2.08
C ALA A 5 -27.27 -10.37 -1.72
N LEU A 6 -26.31 -10.57 -2.63
CA LEU A 6 -24.93 -10.11 -2.45
C LEU A 6 -24.94 -8.58 -2.49
N LYS A 7 -24.30 -7.95 -1.51
CA LYS A 7 -24.31 -6.50 -1.35
C LYS A 7 -23.14 -5.88 -2.09
N ASN A 8 -23.36 -4.72 -2.71
CA ASN A 8 -22.28 -3.91 -3.29
C ASN A 8 -21.35 -3.39 -2.19
N GLY A 9 -20.08 -3.23 -2.53
CA GLY A 9 -19.01 -2.76 -1.64
C GLY A 9 -17.74 -3.61 -1.73
N VAL A 10 -16.77 -3.26 -0.91
CA VAL A 10 -15.52 -4.01 -0.72
C VAL A 10 -15.80 -5.34 -0.01
N LEU A 11 -15.28 -6.44 -0.55
CA LEU A 11 -15.44 -7.77 0.03
C LEU A 11 -14.73 -7.86 1.38
N SER A 12 -15.47 -8.32 2.39
CA SER A 12 -14.93 -8.57 3.73
C SER A 12 -14.07 -9.84 3.81
N SER A 13 -13.33 -9.99 4.91
CA SER A 13 -12.54 -11.20 5.19
C SER A 13 -13.30 -12.51 5.03
N GLN A 14 -14.58 -12.59 5.44
CA GLN A 14 -15.39 -13.80 5.31
C GLN A 14 -15.87 -14.05 3.87
N GLU A 15 -16.10 -13.00 3.10
CA GLU A 15 -16.41 -13.11 1.67
C GLU A 15 -15.18 -13.53 0.88
N LEU A 16 -13.98 -13.03 1.23
CA LEU A 16 -12.71 -13.49 0.65
C LEU A 16 -12.46 -14.97 0.96
N LYS A 17 -12.73 -15.43 2.19
CA LYS A 17 -12.69 -16.87 2.52
C LYS A 17 -13.65 -17.70 1.67
N GLY A 18 -14.87 -17.19 1.46
CA GLY A 18 -15.85 -17.81 0.56
C GLY A 18 -15.33 -17.90 -0.87
N ALA A 19 -14.77 -16.80 -1.40
CA ALA A 19 -14.18 -16.75 -2.73
C ALA A 19 -13.02 -17.74 -2.90
N ILE A 20 -12.19 -17.94 -1.87
CA ILE A 20 -11.13 -18.96 -1.88
C ILE A 20 -11.72 -20.37 -1.91
N ALA A 21 -12.73 -20.65 -1.06
CA ALA A 21 -13.38 -21.96 -1.01
C ALA A 21 -14.13 -22.31 -2.31
N GLU A 22 -14.63 -21.30 -3.02
CA GLU A 22 -15.31 -21.45 -4.31
C GLU A 22 -14.34 -21.49 -5.51
N GLY A 23 -13.03 -21.32 -5.29
CA GLY A 23 -12.00 -21.33 -6.34
C GLY A 23 -11.89 -20.04 -7.16
N VAL A 24 -12.59 -18.98 -6.76
CA VAL A 24 -12.49 -17.62 -7.35
C VAL A 24 -11.09 -17.03 -7.13
N ILE A 25 -10.49 -17.32 -5.98
CA ILE A 25 -9.08 -17.03 -5.69
C ILE A 25 -8.42 -18.35 -5.36
N LYS A 26 -7.45 -18.78 -6.17
CA LYS A 26 -6.76 -20.07 -6.00
C LYS A 26 -5.25 -19.87 -5.99
N ALA A 27 -4.54 -20.73 -5.28
CA ALA A 27 -3.08 -20.74 -5.26
C ALA A 27 -2.57 -22.13 -4.90
N ASP A 28 -1.35 -22.43 -5.34
CA ASP A 28 -0.56 -23.57 -4.89
C ASP A 28 0.83 -23.07 -4.45
N PRO A 29 1.22 -23.22 -3.17
CA PRO A 29 0.50 -23.86 -2.06
C PRO A 29 -0.79 -23.11 -1.66
N PRO A 30 -1.73 -23.75 -0.93
CA PRO A 30 -2.99 -23.15 -0.52
C PRO A 30 -2.82 -21.80 0.21
N ILE A 31 -3.83 -20.94 0.07
CA ILE A 31 -3.86 -19.64 0.72
C ILE A 31 -4.05 -19.82 2.23
N GLU A 32 -3.21 -19.16 3.01
CA GLU A 32 -3.20 -19.25 4.47
C GLU A 32 -4.12 -18.18 5.10
N ASP A 33 -4.73 -18.45 6.26
CA ASP A 33 -5.61 -17.49 6.96
C ASP A 33 -4.91 -16.17 7.31
N ARG A 34 -3.58 -16.18 7.49
CA ARG A 34 -2.76 -14.97 7.73
C ARG A 34 -2.65 -14.04 6.53
N GLN A 35 -2.90 -14.52 5.31
CA GLN A 35 -2.91 -13.68 4.11
C GLN A 35 -4.17 -12.81 4.04
N ILE A 36 -5.25 -13.25 4.68
CA ILE A 36 -6.57 -12.61 4.61
C ILE A 36 -6.64 -11.49 5.65
N GLN A 37 -6.61 -10.25 5.16
CA GLN A 37 -6.82 -9.04 5.95
C GLN A 37 -8.32 -8.72 6.05
N PRO A 38 -8.74 -7.76 6.89
CA PRO A 38 -10.14 -7.37 7.02
C PRO A 38 -10.85 -7.02 5.70
N ALA A 39 -10.13 -6.38 4.75
CA ALA A 39 -10.67 -5.91 3.48
C ALA A 39 -9.69 -6.07 2.30
N SER A 40 -8.71 -6.97 2.42
CA SER A 40 -7.75 -7.29 1.35
C SER A 40 -7.14 -8.68 1.57
N ILE A 41 -6.39 -9.16 0.59
CA ILE A 41 -5.62 -10.39 0.68
C ILE A 41 -4.18 -10.15 0.21
N ASP A 42 -3.21 -10.63 0.97
CA ASP A 42 -1.80 -10.57 0.60
C ASP A 42 -1.48 -11.56 -0.53
N LEU A 43 -0.84 -11.07 -1.60
CA LEU A 43 -0.40 -11.89 -2.73
C LEU A 43 1.06 -12.28 -2.56
N ARG A 44 1.41 -13.52 -2.88
CA ARG A 44 2.73 -14.11 -2.65
C ARG A 44 3.52 -14.19 -3.94
N CYS A 45 4.78 -13.75 -3.88
CA CYS A 45 5.75 -13.95 -4.95
C CYS A 45 5.94 -15.45 -5.22
N GLY A 46 5.91 -15.86 -6.48
CA GLY A 46 6.26 -17.22 -6.89
C GLY A 46 7.76 -17.50 -6.82
N HIS A 47 8.18 -18.56 -7.51
CA HIS A 47 9.55 -19.09 -7.45
C HIS A 47 10.50 -18.44 -8.48
N LYS A 48 9.95 -18.01 -9.61
CA LYS A 48 10.71 -17.51 -10.74
C LYS A 48 10.63 -15.99 -10.80
N VAL A 49 11.74 -15.35 -11.13
CA VAL A 49 11.83 -13.91 -11.36
C VAL A 49 12.50 -13.67 -12.70
N PHE A 50 11.94 -12.75 -13.48
CA PHE A 50 12.53 -12.26 -14.73
C PHE A 50 13.16 -10.91 -14.46
N ARG A 51 14.47 -10.76 -14.68
CA ARG A 51 15.09 -9.43 -14.70
C ARG A 51 14.83 -8.80 -16.06
N LEU A 52 14.28 -7.59 -16.06
CA LEU A 52 13.86 -6.90 -17.27
C LEU A 52 14.77 -5.72 -17.57
N VAL A 53 14.86 -5.39 -18.87
CA VAL A 53 15.50 -4.16 -19.35
C VAL A 53 14.66 -2.92 -18.95
N SER A 54 13.34 -3.04 -19.01
CA SER A 54 12.40 -1.95 -18.73
C SER A 54 11.06 -2.45 -18.18
N SER A 55 10.29 -1.52 -17.62
CA SER A 55 8.86 -1.74 -17.31
C SER A 55 8.02 -1.77 -18.58
N PHE A 56 6.85 -2.43 -18.52
CA PHE A 56 5.94 -2.52 -19.66
C PHE A 56 4.48 -2.70 -19.22
N LEU A 57 3.56 -2.42 -20.14
CA LEU A 57 2.16 -2.82 -20.04
C LEU A 57 1.84 -3.90 -21.09
N PRO A 58 1.06 -4.94 -20.71
CA PRO A 58 0.71 -6.02 -21.63
C PRO A 58 -0.28 -5.57 -22.72
N GLU A 59 -1.01 -4.47 -22.51
CA GLU A 59 -2.02 -3.96 -23.44
C GLU A 59 -3.06 -5.05 -23.76
N SER A 60 -3.15 -5.51 -25.01
CA SER A 60 -4.09 -6.54 -25.47
C SER A 60 -3.43 -7.92 -25.64
N MET A 61 -2.35 -8.20 -24.91
CA MET A 61 -1.64 -9.49 -24.96
C MET A 61 -1.48 -10.13 -23.57
N PRO A 62 -1.24 -11.45 -23.49
CA PRO A 62 -0.76 -12.07 -22.27
C PRO A 62 0.59 -11.50 -21.82
N VAL A 63 0.80 -11.41 -20.51
CA VAL A 63 2.00 -10.83 -19.90
C VAL A 63 3.26 -11.59 -20.34
N LEU A 64 3.22 -12.92 -20.31
CA LEU A 64 4.39 -13.74 -20.66
C LEU A 64 4.72 -13.67 -22.15
N ASP A 65 3.73 -13.52 -23.02
CA ASP A 65 3.96 -13.37 -24.46
C ASP A 65 4.65 -12.04 -24.77
N ARG A 66 4.28 -10.98 -24.01
CA ARG A 66 4.90 -9.65 -24.14
C ARG A 66 6.38 -9.64 -23.75
N LEU A 67 6.83 -10.51 -22.85
CA LEU A 67 8.23 -10.61 -22.43
C LEU A 67 9.18 -10.97 -23.59
N HIS A 68 8.69 -11.75 -24.54
CA HIS A 68 9.44 -12.25 -25.69
C HIS A 68 9.12 -11.48 -26.99
N THR A 69 8.54 -10.27 -26.85
CA THR A 69 8.40 -9.36 -27.99
C THR A 69 9.74 -8.68 -28.23
N PRO A 70 10.40 -8.88 -29.39
CA PRO A 70 11.70 -8.28 -29.65
C PRO A 70 11.61 -6.75 -29.71
N ASP A 71 12.60 -6.08 -29.14
CA ASP A 71 12.77 -4.63 -29.28
C ASP A 71 13.36 -4.24 -30.66
N VAL A 72 13.66 -2.95 -30.85
CA VAL A 72 14.25 -2.45 -32.12
C VAL A 72 15.61 -3.06 -32.46
N TYR A 73 16.28 -3.70 -31.49
CA TYR A 73 17.56 -4.38 -31.65
C TYR A 73 17.40 -5.90 -31.77
N GLY A 74 16.17 -6.41 -31.76
CA GLY A 74 15.85 -7.83 -31.85
C GLY A 74 16.07 -8.60 -30.54
N SER A 75 16.19 -7.91 -29.40
CA SER A 75 16.37 -8.54 -28.08
C SER A 75 15.07 -8.59 -27.29
N ASP A 76 14.87 -9.66 -26.52
CA ASP A 76 13.74 -9.80 -25.59
C ASP A 76 13.85 -8.80 -24.43
N LEU A 77 12.72 -8.48 -23.78
CA LEU A 77 12.71 -7.66 -22.56
C LEU A 77 13.42 -8.34 -21.39
N VAL A 78 13.51 -9.68 -21.43
CA VAL A 78 14.11 -10.50 -20.38
C VAL A 78 15.63 -10.55 -20.56
N MET A 79 16.36 -10.01 -19.59
CA MET A 79 17.82 -10.09 -19.56
C MET A 79 18.28 -11.48 -19.10
N TYR A 80 17.69 -11.97 -18.01
CA TYR A 80 17.89 -13.31 -17.48
C TYR A 80 16.79 -13.65 -16.49
N GLU A 81 16.72 -14.94 -16.15
CA GLU A 81 15.81 -15.48 -15.17
C GLU A 81 16.57 -15.90 -13.91
N MET A 82 15.90 -15.85 -12.77
CA MET A 82 16.45 -16.33 -11.50
C MET A 82 15.40 -17.09 -10.71
N ASP A 83 15.83 -18.12 -10.00
CA ASP A 83 15.02 -18.81 -9.01
C ASP A 83 15.24 -18.15 -7.63
N ILE A 84 14.13 -17.86 -6.96
CA ILE A 84 14.10 -17.30 -5.59
C ILE A 84 13.50 -18.28 -4.60
N SER A 85 13.47 -19.58 -4.94
CA SER A 85 12.89 -20.63 -4.08
C SER A 85 13.60 -20.70 -2.75
N GLU A 86 14.94 -20.53 -2.70
CA GLU A 86 15.74 -20.42 -1.46
C GLU A 86 16.26 -19.00 -1.16
N GLY A 87 15.78 -18.05 -1.95
CA GLY A 87 16.03 -16.63 -1.82
C GLY A 87 16.89 -16.06 -2.94
N GLY A 88 16.62 -14.82 -3.33
CA GLY A 88 17.36 -14.10 -4.35
C GLY A 88 17.44 -12.61 -4.06
N ILE A 89 18.43 -11.97 -4.66
CA ILE A 89 18.70 -10.54 -4.49
C ILE A 89 18.08 -9.78 -5.65
N LEU A 90 17.25 -8.78 -5.32
CA LEU A 90 16.78 -7.78 -6.26
C LEU A 90 17.56 -6.49 -6.02
N GLU A 91 18.35 -6.12 -7.01
CA GLU A 91 19.25 -4.98 -6.93
C GLU A 91 18.48 -3.66 -7.05
N ARG A 92 18.97 -2.67 -6.32
CA ARG A 92 18.45 -1.30 -6.42
C ARG A 92 18.52 -0.79 -7.87
N GLY A 93 17.43 -0.18 -8.31
CA GLY A 93 17.31 0.45 -9.64
C GLY A 93 17.12 -0.53 -10.80
N SER A 94 16.96 -1.82 -10.53
CA SER A 94 16.65 -2.83 -11.54
C SER A 94 15.17 -3.22 -11.52
N VAL A 95 14.62 -3.52 -12.70
CA VAL A 95 13.23 -3.96 -12.88
C VAL A 95 13.15 -5.48 -12.89
N TYR A 96 12.19 -6.01 -12.16
CA TYR A 96 11.94 -7.44 -12.06
C TYR A 96 10.46 -7.73 -12.24
N LEU A 97 10.13 -8.83 -12.90
CA LEU A 97 8.76 -9.36 -12.95
C LEU A 97 8.70 -10.71 -12.25
N ILE A 98 7.71 -10.88 -11.38
CA ILE A 98 7.52 -12.10 -10.59
C ILE A 98 6.08 -12.58 -10.80
N PRO A 99 5.86 -13.77 -11.37
CA PRO A 99 4.54 -14.40 -11.33
C PRO A 99 4.13 -14.62 -9.87
N LEU A 100 2.91 -14.22 -9.52
CA LEU A 100 2.35 -14.47 -8.19
C LEU A 100 1.85 -15.92 -8.10
N MET A 101 1.76 -16.42 -6.87
CA MET A 101 1.22 -17.75 -6.59
C MET A 101 -0.31 -17.80 -6.76
N GLU A 102 -0.98 -16.67 -6.52
CA GLU A 102 -2.43 -16.55 -6.64
C GLU A 102 -2.87 -16.31 -8.10
N GLU A 103 -3.95 -16.98 -8.48
CA GLU A 103 -4.70 -16.79 -9.73
C GLU A 103 -6.16 -16.45 -9.42
N LEU A 104 -6.82 -15.79 -10.37
CA LEU A 104 -8.20 -15.33 -10.23
C LEU A 104 -9.13 -15.98 -11.28
N ASP A 105 -10.36 -16.23 -10.87
CA ASP A 105 -11.53 -16.50 -11.73
C ASP A 105 -12.70 -15.67 -11.22
N LEU A 106 -12.63 -14.35 -11.46
CA LEU A 106 -13.58 -13.40 -10.88
C LEU A 106 -14.98 -13.55 -11.52
N PRO A 107 -16.05 -13.41 -10.73
CA PRO A 107 -17.38 -13.15 -11.26
C PRO A 107 -17.44 -11.85 -12.07
N ALA A 108 -18.35 -11.78 -13.03
CA ALA A 108 -18.51 -10.60 -13.92
C ALA A 108 -18.87 -9.30 -13.18
N ASP A 109 -19.38 -9.37 -11.95
CA ASP A 109 -19.73 -8.22 -11.11
C ASP A 109 -18.66 -7.88 -10.06
N VAL A 110 -17.51 -8.57 -10.08
CA VAL A 110 -16.41 -8.36 -9.13
C VAL A 110 -15.16 -7.93 -9.88
N ASP A 111 -14.63 -6.77 -9.50
CA ASP A 111 -13.34 -6.27 -9.95
C ASP A 111 -12.36 -6.21 -8.76
N GLY A 112 -11.10 -5.90 -9.04
CA GLY A 112 -10.07 -5.79 -8.01
C GLY A 112 -9.16 -4.59 -8.17
N LYS A 113 -8.53 -4.21 -7.06
CA LYS A 113 -7.43 -3.25 -7.03
C LYS A 113 -6.30 -3.76 -6.15
N ALA A 114 -5.06 -3.66 -6.62
CA ALA A 114 -3.88 -3.99 -5.86
C ALA A 114 -3.22 -2.72 -5.30
N ASN A 115 -2.48 -2.88 -4.20
CA ASN A 115 -1.57 -1.86 -3.70
C ASN A 115 -0.35 -2.52 -3.06
N PRO A 116 0.79 -1.82 -2.99
CA PRO A 116 1.89 -2.21 -2.14
C PRO A 116 1.44 -2.42 -0.69
N LYS A 117 2.03 -3.38 -0.01
CA LYS A 117 1.91 -3.48 1.44
C LYS A 117 2.65 -2.32 2.09
N SER A 118 2.19 -1.89 3.25
CA SER A 118 2.82 -0.79 4.00
C SER A 118 4.28 -1.09 4.39
N THR A 119 4.69 -2.36 4.49
CA THR A 119 6.11 -2.73 4.63
C THR A 119 6.91 -2.46 3.36
N THR A 120 6.33 -2.73 2.20
CA THR A 120 6.92 -2.53 0.86
C THR A 120 7.15 -1.05 0.59
N GLY A 121 6.15 -0.20 0.86
CA GLY A 121 6.27 1.26 0.75
C GLY A 121 7.36 1.83 1.66
N ARG A 122 7.43 1.40 2.92
CA ARG A 122 8.48 1.84 3.87
C ARG A 122 9.90 1.38 3.53
N LEU A 123 10.07 0.47 2.59
CA LEU A 123 11.37 0.08 2.05
C LEU A 123 11.65 0.70 0.69
N ASP A 124 10.76 1.59 0.25
CA ASP A 124 10.85 2.25 -1.06
C ASP A 124 10.99 1.24 -2.20
N ILE A 125 10.17 0.20 -2.14
CA ILE A 125 10.07 -0.81 -3.18
C ILE A 125 8.86 -0.45 -4.03
N PHE A 126 9.10 -0.09 -5.29
CA PHE A 126 8.03 0.02 -6.27
C PHE A 126 7.52 -1.38 -6.59
N ALA A 127 6.23 -1.60 -6.41
CA ALA A 127 5.59 -2.88 -6.67
C ALA A 127 4.23 -2.65 -7.32
N ARG A 128 4.04 -3.14 -8.55
CA ARG A 128 2.80 -2.96 -9.32
C ARG A 128 2.30 -4.30 -9.83
N VAL A 129 1.02 -4.57 -9.65
CA VAL A 129 0.39 -5.76 -10.22
C VAL A 129 0.07 -5.53 -11.68
N ILE A 130 0.38 -6.51 -12.53
CA ILE A 130 -0.10 -6.58 -13.91
C ILE A 130 -0.86 -7.87 -14.13
N THR A 131 -1.81 -7.81 -15.04
CA THR A 131 -2.65 -8.94 -15.45
C THR A 131 -2.67 -9.03 -16.97
N ASP A 132 -2.97 -10.21 -17.50
CA ASP A 132 -3.11 -10.37 -18.95
C ASP A 132 -4.16 -9.44 -19.54
N ASN A 133 -3.93 -8.96 -20.76
CA ASN A 133 -4.87 -8.16 -21.56
C ASN A 133 -5.41 -6.91 -20.83
N ASN A 134 -4.53 -6.21 -20.11
CA ASN A 134 -4.89 -5.06 -19.30
C ASN A 134 -3.91 -3.89 -19.49
N PRO A 135 -4.38 -2.70 -19.91
CA PRO A 135 -3.54 -1.52 -20.13
C PRO A 135 -3.28 -0.72 -18.83
N ARG A 136 -3.51 -1.30 -17.65
CA ARG A 136 -3.36 -0.61 -16.37
C ARG A 136 -2.64 -1.47 -15.34
N PHE A 137 -1.75 -0.82 -14.60
CA PHE A 137 -1.21 -1.38 -13.37
C PHE A 137 -2.27 -1.37 -12.27
N ASP A 138 -2.18 -2.34 -11.37
CA ASP A 138 -2.92 -2.44 -10.11
C ASP A 138 -4.46 -2.53 -10.22
N GLU A 139 -5.06 -2.37 -11.39
CA GLU A 139 -6.48 -2.58 -11.61
C GLU A 139 -6.70 -3.99 -12.17
N ILE A 140 -7.64 -4.75 -11.61
CA ILE A 140 -8.03 -6.06 -12.10
C ILE A 140 -9.46 -5.90 -12.66
N PRO A 141 -9.67 -6.09 -13.98
CA PRO A 141 -10.98 -5.91 -14.59
C PRO A 141 -12.05 -6.83 -14.00
N ALA A 142 -13.31 -6.37 -14.06
CA ALA A 142 -14.43 -7.20 -13.65
C ALA A 142 -14.50 -8.49 -14.48
N GLY A 143 -14.69 -9.64 -13.82
CA GLY A 143 -14.73 -10.93 -14.51
C GLY A 143 -13.36 -11.45 -14.99
N TYR A 144 -12.25 -10.84 -14.57
CA TYR A 144 -10.91 -11.28 -14.95
C TYR A 144 -10.64 -12.74 -14.57
N ARG A 145 -10.03 -13.48 -15.51
CA ARG A 145 -9.59 -14.86 -15.34
C ARG A 145 -8.14 -15.00 -15.76
N GLY A 146 -7.28 -15.43 -14.86
CA GLY A 146 -5.89 -15.67 -15.18
C GLY A 146 -4.92 -15.42 -14.04
N ARG A 147 -3.65 -15.33 -14.43
CA ARG A 147 -2.51 -15.19 -13.52
C ARG A 147 -2.25 -13.74 -13.20
N LEU A 148 -1.74 -13.51 -11.99
CA LEU A 148 -1.25 -12.21 -11.57
C LEU A 148 0.27 -12.19 -11.61
N PHE A 149 0.84 -11.03 -11.92
CA PHE A 149 2.28 -10.80 -11.84
C PHE A 149 2.53 -9.53 -11.07
N VAL A 150 3.67 -9.44 -10.38
CA VAL A 150 4.13 -8.21 -9.75
C VAL A 150 5.41 -7.75 -10.40
N GLU A 151 5.40 -6.54 -10.94
CA GLU A 151 6.60 -5.80 -11.30
C GLU A 151 7.19 -5.18 -10.04
N VAL A 152 8.49 -5.36 -9.82
CA VAL A 152 9.21 -4.94 -8.62
C VAL A 152 10.45 -4.13 -9.03
N LEU A 153 10.61 -2.95 -8.45
CA LEU A 153 11.79 -2.11 -8.59
C LEU A 153 12.18 -1.55 -7.20
N PRO A 154 13.21 -2.11 -6.55
CA PRO A 154 13.75 -1.55 -5.31
C PRO A 154 14.44 -0.21 -5.59
N ARG A 155 14.02 0.89 -4.95
CA ARG A 155 14.54 2.24 -5.24
C ARG A 155 15.59 2.74 -4.25
N SER A 156 15.40 2.56 -2.93
CA SER A 156 16.40 2.97 -1.94
C SER A 156 17.39 1.87 -1.56
N PHE A 157 16.92 0.63 -1.44
CA PHE A 157 17.70 -0.48 -0.88
C PHE A 157 17.72 -1.68 -1.84
N THR A 158 18.87 -2.35 -1.95
CA THR A 158 18.91 -3.72 -2.48
C THR A 158 18.23 -4.66 -1.47
N ILE A 159 17.37 -5.55 -1.96
CA ILE A 159 16.55 -6.42 -1.11
C ILE A 159 16.83 -7.89 -1.41
N LYS A 160 16.72 -8.74 -0.38
CA LYS A 160 16.65 -10.19 -0.54
C LYS A 160 15.21 -10.63 -0.29
N ILE A 161 14.66 -11.39 -1.24
CA ILE A 161 13.31 -11.96 -1.16
C ILE A 161 13.38 -13.48 -1.30
N LYS A 162 12.33 -14.17 -0.88
CA LYS A 162 12.12 -15.62 -1.06
C LYS A 162 10.71 -15.83 -1.61
N ALA A 163 10.50 -16.91 -2.35
CA ALA A 163 9.16 -17.36 -2.73
C ALA A 163 8.23 -17.38 -1.49
N GLY A 164 6.98 -16.95 -1.67
CA GLY A 164 6.00 -16.82 -0.60
C GLY A 164 6.00 -15.48 0.14
N VAL A 165 7.00 -14.61 -0.05
CA VAL A 165 6.97 -13.23 0.48
C VAL A 165 5.89 -12.43 -0.24
N SER A 166 5.13 -11.64 0.51
CA SER A 166 4.12 -10.73 -0.05
C SER A 166 4.63 -9.31 -0.10
N LEU A 167 4.64 -8.72 -1.30
CA LEU A 167 4.97 -7.31 -1.55
C LEU A 167 3.72 -6.45 -1.78
N VAL A 168 2.67 -7.06 -2.31
CA VAL A 168 1.42 -6.41 -2.69
C VAL A 168 0.23 -7.15 -2.08
N GLN A 169 -0.92 -6.48 -2.09
CA GLN A 169 -2.18 -6.98 -1.57
C GLN A 169 -3.31 -6.58 -2.50
N LEU A 170 -4.33 -7.43 -2.61
CA LEU A 170 -5.48 -7.27 -3.48
C LEU A 170 -6.74 -6.98 -2.67
N ARG A 171 -7.49 -5.96 -3.07
CA ARG A 171 -8.85 -5.68 -2.59
C ARG A 171 -9.83 -5.97 -3.71
N LEU A 172 -10.81 -6.84 -3.43
CA LEU A 172 -11.91 -7.10 -4.34
C LEU A 172 -13.13 -6.27 -3.97
N ARG A 173 -13.87 -5.82 -4.96
CA ARG A 173 -15.10 -5.04 -4.77
C ARG A 173 -16.18 -5.49 -5.73
N ARG A 174 -17.43 -5.28 -5.31
CA ARG A 174 -18.63 -5.54 -6.09
C ARG A 174 -19.39 -4.25 -6.32
N GLY A 175 -19.53 -3.85 -7.58
CA GLY A 175 -20.14 -2.58 -7.96
C GLY A 175 -19.44 -1.36 -7.34
N GLU A 176 -20.16 -0.23 -7.27
CA GLU A 176 -19.61 1.00 -6.71
C GLU A 176 -19.47 0.94 -5.19
N ALA A 177 -18.23 1.11 -4.70
CA ALA A 177 -17.91 1.09 -3.28
C ALA A 177 -17.47 2.46 -2.74
N VAL A 178 -16.91 3.33 -3.60
CA VAL A 178 -16.33 4.62 -3.21
C VAL A 178 -17.42 5.58 -2.73
N LEU A 179 -17.15 6.30 -1.63
CA LEU A 179 -18.04 7.29 -1.08
C LEU A 179 -17.88 8.64 -1.79
N GLU A 180 -18.97 9.13 -2.34
CA GLU A 180 -19.12 10.53 -2.74
C GLU A 180 -18.93 11.48 -1.55
N ASP A 181 -18.50 12.72 -1.83
CA ASP A 181 -18.20 13.73 -0.80
C ASP A 181 -19.36 13.99 0.16
N SER A 182 -20.60 13.95 -0.32
CA SER A 182 -21.76 14.15 0.55
C SER A 182 -21.91 13.03 1.58
N ALA A 183 -21.61 11.78 1.18
CA ALA A 183 -21.62 10.62 2.06
C ALA A 183 -20.43 10.66 3.03
N LEU A 184 -19.26 11.06 2.56
CA LEU A 184 -18.06 11.19 3.38
C LEU A 184 -18.19 12.30 4.43
N LYS A 185 -18.84 13.43 4.10
CA LYS A 185 -19.18 14.49 5.07
C LYS A 185 -20.12 13.98 6.15
N ARG A 186 -21.18 13.24 5.78
CA ARG A 186 -22.09 12.59 6.75
C ARG A 186 -21.36 11.58 7.63
N LEU A 187 -20.45 10.79 7.06
CA LEU A 187 -19.62 9.85 7.79
C LEU A 187 -18.75 10.57 8.84
N ASN A 188 -18.11 11.68 8.44
CA ASN A 188 -17.31 12.51 9.32
C ASN A 188 -18.13 13.13 10.47
N SER A 189 -19.31 13.68 10.19
CA SER A 189 -20.18 14.23 11.24
C SER A 189 -20.61 13.17 12.27
N ARG A 190 -20.75 11.90 11.86
CA ARG A 190 -21.17 10.82 12.76
C ARG A 190 -20.02 10.21 13.56
N HIS A 191 -18.84 10.03 12.95
CA HIS A 191 -17.74 9.26 13.55
C HIS A 191 -16.51 10.09 13.92
N SER A 192 -16.43 11.36 13.51
CA SER A 192 -15.23 12.20 13.60
C SER A 192 -14.02 11.49 12.99
N LEU A 193 -13.78 11.65 11.69
CA LEU A 193 -12.73 10.86 11.02
C LEU A 193 -11.32 11.33 11.36
N LEU A 194 -11.14 12.62 11.69
CA LEU A 194 -9.83 13.21 11.99
C LEU A 194 -9.75 13.76 13.41
N TYR A 195 -8.60 13.55 14.03
CA TYR A 195 -8.24 14.06 15.36
C TYR A 195 -6.92 14.81 15.30
N ASP A 196 -6.79 15.83 16.14
CA ASP A 196 -5.53 16.47 16.51
C ASP A 196 -5.21 16.10 17.96
N GLY A 197 -4.17 15.29 18.16
CA GLY A 197 -3.93 14.58 19.42
C GLY A 197 -5.17 13.79 19.86
N SER A 198 -5.78 14.18 20.99
CA SER A 198 -6.99 13.52 21.53
C SER A 198 -8.30 14.26 21.23
N LYS A 199 -8.24 15.38 20.50
CA LYS A 199 -9.37 16.24 20.19
C LYS A 199 -9.86 15.98 18.77
N ALA A 200 -11.16 15.72 18.62
CA ALA A 200 -11.77 15.59 17.29
C ALA A 200 -11.70 16.93 16.55
N LEU A 201 -11.33 16.91 15.27
CA LEU A 201 -11.36 18.11 14.45
C LEU A 201 -12.81 18.52 14.16
N PRO A 202 -13.18 19.80 14.32
CA PRO A 202 -14.48 20.30 13.93
C PRO A 202 -14.76 20.04 12.45
N THR A 203 -16.00 19.71 12.08
CA THR A 203 -16.37 19.40 10.68
C THR A 203 -15.98 20.49 9.68
N ARG A 204 -15.98 21.77 10.09
CA ARG A 204 -15.57 22.91 9.27
C ARG A 204 -14.07 22.94 8.92
N GLU A 205 -13.23 22.29 9.73
CA GLU A 205 -11.78 22.21 9.55
C GLU A 205 -11.38 20.97 8.73
N VAL A 206 -12.27 19.97 8.67
CA VAL A 206 -12.07 18.77 7.85
C VAL A 206 -12.36 19.08 6.38
N ARG A 207 -11.30 19.08 5.57
CA ARG A 207 -11.40 19.32 4.12
C ARG A 207 -11.79 18.03 3.40
N ILE A 208 -12.95 18.06 2.75
CA ILE A 208 -13.44 16.97 1.89
C ILE A 208 -13.80 17.57 0.52
N SER A 209 -13.06 17.17 -0.51
CA SER A 209 -13.29 17.55 -1.91
C SER A 209 -12.71 16.46 -2.81
N ASN A 210 -13.57 15.61 -3.36
CA ASN A 210 -13.23 14.37 -4.03
C ASN A 210 -12.31 13.49 -3.15
N GLY A 211 -12.68 13.28 -1.89
CA GLY A 211 -11.89 12.59 -0.86
C GLY A 211 -11.50 13.45 0.34
N LEU A 212 -11.02 12.79 1.41
CA LEU A 212 -10.63 13.41 2.69
C LEU A 212 -9.17 13.83 2.65
N PHE A 213 -8.86 15.11 2.87
CA PHE A 213 -7.48 15.58 2.89
C PHE A 213 -6.83 15.42 4.26
N MET A 214 -5.53 15.15 4.23
CA MET A 214 -4.65 15.14 5.40
C MET A 214 -3.39 15.94 5.11
N SER A 215 -2.77 16.45 6.17
CA SER A 215 -1.57 17.27 6.13
C SER A 215 -0.38 16.57 6.78
N VAL A 216 0.82 17.08 6.53
CA VAL A 216 2.07 16.53 7.04
C VAL A 216 2.45 17.15 8.39
N ASP A 217 3.02 16.33 9.27
CA ASP A 217 3.62 16.78 10.52
C ASP A 217 5.13 16.95 10.39
N LEU A 218 5.64 18.14 10.72
CA LEU A 218 7.06 18.48 10.81
C LEU A 218 7.42 19.07 12.19
N VAL A 219 6.54 18.89 13.17
CA VAL A 219 6.70 19.31 14.57
C VAL A 219 6.96 18.09 15.46
N GLY A 220 6.33 16.96 15.15
CA GLY A 220 6.45 15.72 15.93
C GLY A 220 5.59 15.74 17.20
N GLU A 221 5.34 14.55 17.75
CA GLU A 221 4.55 14.37 18.99
C GLU A 221 5.39 13.89 20.18
N ASP A 222 6.63 13.44 19.94
CA ASP A 222 7.47 12.83 20.96
C ASP A 222 8.63 13.74 21.39
N SER A 223 9.21 13.41 22.54
CA SER A 223 10.36 14.14 23.10
C SER A 223 11.67 13.89 22.35
N SER A 224 11.69 12.99 21.36
CA SER A 224 12.89 12.71 20.57
C SER A 224 13.19 13.83 19.57
N GLY A 225 12.16 14.59 19.18
CA GLY A 225 12.26 15.63 18.16
C GLY A 225 12.41 15.07 16.74
N ILE A 226 12.30 13.75 16.54
CA ILE A 226 12.33 13.12 15.22
C ILE A 226 10.99 13.36 14.53
N ILE A 227 11.06 13.91 13.32
CA ILE A 227 9.90 14.22 12.47
C ILE A 227 9.80 13.30 11.25
N GLY A 228 10.84 12.48 11.03
CA GLY A 228 10.86 11.51 9.94
C GLY A 228 12.21 10.83 9.78
N TYR A 229 12.34 10.08 8.70
CA TYR A 229 13.57 9.39 8.32
C TYR A 229 13.85 9.58 6.84
N LYS A 230 15.12 9.80 6.48
CA LYS A 230 15.63 9.77 5.11
C LYS A 230 16.36 8.47 4.86
N SER A 231 16.16 7.80 3.72
CA SER A 231 16.90 6.59 3.39
C SER A 231 18.38 6.89 3.13
N LYS A 232 19.29 6.07 3.64
CA LYS A 232 20.71 6.15 3.28
C LYS A 232 20.96 5.66 1.85
N LYS A 233 21.90 6.31 1.16
CA LYS A 233 22.31 5.93 -0.20
C LYS A 233 23.12 4.64 -0.25
N ASN A 234 23.85 4.32 0.81
CA ASN A 234 24.71 3.14 0.87
C ASN A 234 24.35 2.37 2.14
N SER A 235 23.86 1.14 1.96
CA SER A 235 23.50 0.25 3.05
C SER A 235 23.65 -1.21 2.60
N HIS A 236 23.58 -2.13 3.56
CA HIS A 236 23.60 -3.56 3.26
C HIS A 236 22.28 -4.04 2.65
N VAL A 237 22.22 -5.32 2.27
CA VAL A 237 21.00 -5.93 1.74
C VAL A 237 19.96 -6.14 2.86
N ILE A 238 18.71 -5.73 2.60
CA ILE A 238 17.58 -5.99 3.50
C ILE A 238 16.90 -7.31 3.10
N ASP A 239 17.00 -8.32 3.96
CA ASP A 239 16.27 -9.58 3.82
C ASP A 239 14.84 -9.41 4.33
N LEU A 240 13.86 -9.48 3.42
CA LEU A 240 12.46 -9.26 3.75
C LEU A 240 11.86 -10.34 4.65
N THR A 241 12.52 -11.49 4.79
CA THR A 241 12.10 -12.57 5.69
C THR A 241 12.46 -12.31 7.15
N LYS A 242 13.39 -11.39 7.43
CA LYS A 242 13.85 -11.07 8.78
C LYS A 242 13.00 -9.96 9.39
N VAL A 243 12.35 -10.21 10.51
CA VAL A 243 11.54 -9.23 11.27
C VAL A 243 12.31 -8.79 12.51
N GLY A 244 12.35 -7.49 12.79
CA GLY A 244 13.00 -6.94 13.99
C GLY A 244 14.51 -7.23 14.08
N TYR A 245 15.19 -7.34 12.94
CA TYR A 245 16.58 -7.79 12.86
C TYR A 245 17.58 -6.64 12.73
N TYR A 246 17.28 -5.65 11.87
CA TYR A 246 18.21 -4.59 11.51
C TYR A 246 18.12 -3.42 12.48
N ASN A 247 19.24 -2.74 12.74
CA ASN A 247 19.21 -1.45 13.42
C ASN A 247 18.79 -0.37 12.40
N ALA A 248 17.91 0.54 12.80
CA ALA A 248 17.40 1.57 11.90
C ALA A 248 18.52 2.49 11.36
N GLU A 249 19.48 2.86 12.23
CA GLU A 249 20.58 3.77 11.92
C GLU A 249 21.53 3.26 10.83
N ASP A 250 21.55 1.94 10.56
CA ASP A 250 22.36 1.38 9.48
C ASP A 250 21.79 1.69 8.08
N PHE A 251 20.50 2.07 8.01
CA PHE A 251 19.75 2.23 6.76
C PHE A 251 19.04 3.58 6.63
N TRP A 252 18.80 4.26 7.75
CA TRP A 252 18.02 5.50 7.83
C TRP A 252 18.79 6.60 8.56
N GLU A 253 18.60 7.81 8.10
CA GLU A 253 19.03 9.05 8.76
C GLU A 253 17.81 9.68 9.44
N PRO A 254 17.80 9.81 10.79
CA PRO A 254 16.70 10.50 11.47
C PRO A 254 16.70 11.98 11.09
N ILE A 255 15.50 12.51 10.85
CA ILE A 255 15.28 13.92 10.56
C ILE A 255 14.72 14.57 11.81
N TYR A 256 15.40 15.60 12.30
CA TYR A 256 15.00 16.33 13.49
C TYR A 256 14.26 17.61 13.14
N ARG A 257 13.30 17.99 13.99
CA ARG A 257 12.59 19.26 13.92
C ARG A 257 13.59 20.43 13.92
N ASN A 258 13.38 21.40 13.05
CA ASN A 258 14.09 22.69 13.08
C ASN A 258 13.20 23.81 13.63
N SER A 259 13.78 24.99 13.87
CA SER A 259 13.08 26.15 14.45
C SER A 259 12.02 26.79 13.55
N LYS A 260 11.91 26.37 12.29
CA LYS A 260 10.98 26.93 11.30
C LYS A 260 9.84 25.96 10.92
N ASP A 261 9.83 24.75 11.48
CA ASP A 261 8.85 23.71 11.17
C ASP A 261 8.73 23.41 9.65
N THR A 262 9.88 23.40 8.96
CA THR A 262 9.98 23.12 7.51
C THR A 262 10.91 21.96 7.20
N LEU A 263 10.79 21.37 6.01
CA LEU A 263 11.70 20.35 5.48
C LEU A 263 11.89 20.59 3.98
N ILE A 264 13.14 20.56 3.51
CA ILE A 264 13.43 20.54 2.08
C ILE A 264 13.58 19.07 1.66
N LEU A 265 12.72 18.63 0.74
CA LEU A 265 12.80 17.32 0.13
C LEU A 265 13.76 17.41 -1.07
N GLU A 266 14.89 16.73 -0.97
CA GLU A 266 15.83 16.59 -2.08
C GLU A 266 15.27 15.66 -3.18
N PRO A 267 15.54 15.97 -4.47
CA PRO A 267 15.21 15.12 -5.60
C PRO A 267 15.74 13.69 -5.43
N GLU A 268 14.93 12.71 -5.83
CA GLU A 268 15.30 11.29 -5.84
C GLU A 268 15.69 10.67 -4.49
N GLU A 269 15.53 11.41 -3.39
CA GLU A 269 15.65 10.90 -2.02
C GLU A 269 14.29 10.39 -1.49
N PHE A 270 14.35 9.38 -0.62
CA PHE A 270 13.17 8.80 0.00
C PHE A 270 13.02 9.20 1.46
N TYR A 271 11.82 9.62 1.82
CA TYR A 271 11.47 10.08 3.15
C TYR A 271 10.28 9.30 3.70
N ILE A 272 10.37 8.93 4.97
CA ILE A 272 9.24 8.47 5.79
C ILE A 272 8.87 9.61 6.72
N LEU A 273 7.69 10.19 6.49
CA LEU A 273 7.07 11.22 7.33
C LEU A 273 5.78 10.66 7.95
N ALA A 274 5.07 11.49 8.71
CA ALA A 274 3.75 11.15 9.21
C ALA A 274 2.76 12.29 8.99
N SER A 275 1.48 11.93 8.98
CA SER A 275 0.41 12.91 8.94
C SER A 275 0.33 13.70 10.25
N LYS A 276 -0.11 14.95 10.16
CA LYS A 276 -0.47 15.77 11.31
C LYS A 276 -1.73 15.21 11.97
N GLU A 277 -2.76 14.98 11.19
CA GLU A 277 -4.02 14.45 11.72
C GLU A 277 -3.89 12.95 12.00
N ARG A 278 -4.64 12.51 13.01
CA ARG A 278 -4.86 11.10 13.31
C ARG A 278 -6.15 10.65 12.66
N ILE A 279 -6.08 9.68 11.75
CA ILE A 279 -7.21 9.19 10.96
C ILE A 279 -7.91 8.01 11.63
N ARG A 280 -9.24 7.96 11.46
CA ARG A 280 -10.09 6.82 11.81
C ARG A 280 -10.76 6.26 10.57
N VAL A 281 -10.74 4.93 10.45
CA VAL A 281 -11.49 4.18 9.44
C VAL A 281 -12.52 3.32 10.18
N PRO A 282 -13.80 3.74 10.25
CA PRO A 282 -14.83 2.97 10.94
C PRO A 282 -15.03 1.59 10.33
N SER A 283 -15.38 0.59 11.14
CA SER A 283 -15.38 -0.83 10.72
C SER A 283 -16.29 -1.19 9.53
N GLY A 284 -17.27 -0.35 9.20
CA GLY A 284 -18.11 -0.53 8.01
C GLY A 284 -17.51 0.00 6.72
N TYR A 285 -16.27 0.51 6.77
CA TYR A 285 -15.59 1.17 5.67
C TYR A 285 -14.14 0.71 5.60
N ALA A 286 -13.59 0.73 4.40
CA ALA A 286 -12.16 0.73 4.16
C ALA A 286 -11.75 2.11 3.63
N ALA A 287 -10.45 2.38 3.57
CA ALA A 287 -9.96 3.56 2.87
C ALA A 287 -8.75 3.23 1.99
N GLU A 288 -8.44 4.16 1.11
CA GLU A 288 -7.27 4.12 0.24
C GLU A 288 -6.66 5.53 0.22
N MET A 289 -5.38 5.62 0.58
CA MET A 289 -4.62 6.85 0.41
C MET A 289 -4.16 6.97 -1.04
N VAL A 290 -4.38 8.13 -1.64
CA VAL A 290 -3.91 8.48 -2.98
C VAL A 290 -3.07 9.75 -2.92
N PRO A 291 -2.13 9.93 -3.86
CA PRO A 291 -1.35 11.15 -3.94
C PRO A 291 -2.23 12.38 -4.13
N TYR A 292 -1.87 13.44 -3.42
CA TYR A 292 -2.40 14.76 -3.66
C TYR A 292 -1.61 15.40 -4.80
N GLU A 293 -2.13 15.31 -6.02
CA GLU A 293 -1.59 16.03 -7.17
C GLU A 293 -2.06 17.50 -7.07
N VAL A 294 -1.24 18.35 -6.46
CA VAL A 294 -1.29 19.78 -6.79
C VAL A 294 -0.85 19.89 -8.25
N GLY A 295 -1.41 20.82 -9.03
CA GLY A 295 -1.06 21.01 -10.44
C GLY A 295 0.42 21.34 -10.76
N SER A 296 1.33 21.13 -9.80
CA SER A 296 2.78 21.17 -9.94
C SER A 296 3.30 19.74 -9.74
N GLY A 297 3.87 19.16 -10.80
CA GLY A 297 4.19 17.72 -10.87
C GLY A 297 5.34 17.25 -9.96
N GLU A 298 5.83 18.11 -9.06
CA GLU A 298 7.12 17.92 -8.39
C GLU A 298 7.05 17.09 -7.09
N LEU A 299 5.89 17.04 -6.42
CA LEU A 299 5.70 16.31 -5.17
C LEU A 299 4.70 15.17 -5.35
N ARG A 300 5.13 13.93 -5.12
CA ARG A 300 4.24 12.76 -5.07
C ARG A 300 4.44 11.99 -3.77
N THR A 301 3.35 11.67 -3.09
CA THR A 301 3.37 10.54 -2.15
C THR A 301 3.45 9.28 -3.00
N HIS A 302 4.57 8.58 -2.95
CA HIS A 302 4.87 7.51 -3.90
C HIS A 302 4.04 6.25 -3.68
N TYR A 303 3.70 5.96 -2.42
CA TYR A 303 3.09 4.70 -2.04
C TYR A 303 1.70 4.92 -1.44
N ALA A 304 0.74 5.18 -2.33
CA ALA A 304 -0.68 4.97 -2.06
C ALA A 304 -0.92 3.57 -1.47
N GLY A 305 -1.83 3.46 -0.51
CA GLY A 305 -1.99 2.21 0.23
C GLY A 305 -3.37 2.05 0.85
N PHE A 306 -3.74 0.79 1.08
CA PHE A 306 -4.98 0.43 1.73
C PHE A 306 -4.94 0.65 3.24
N PHE A 307 -6.06 1.19 3.74
CA PHE A 307 -6.38 1.26 5.16
C PHE A 307 -7.55 0.30 5.42
N ASP A 308 -7.35 -0.61 6.36
CA ASP A 308 -8.35 -1.60 6.70
C ASP A 308 -9.44 -1.04 7.62
N PRO A 309 -10.65 -1.62 7.56
CA PRO A 309 -11.69 -1.40 8.55
C PRO A 309 -11.18 -1.52 9.98
N GLY A 310 -11.37 -0.47 10.77
CA GLY A 310 -10.89 -0.38 12.16
C GLY A 310 -9.60 0.39 12.35
N PHE A 311 -8.87 0.75 11.29
CA PHE A 311 -7.62 1.50 11.41
C PHE A 311 -7.84 2.81 12.18
N GLY A 312 -7.13 2.98 13.30
CA GLY A 312 -7.30 4.14 14.18
C GLY A 312 -8.69 4.27 14.83
N TYR A 313 -9.61 3.34 14.60
CA TYR A 313 -10.97 3.35 15.14
C TYR A 313 -11.15 2.34 16.28
N GLY A 314 -10.49 1.18 16.18
CA GLY A 314 -10.74 0.04 17.06
C GLY A 314 -12.00 -0.73 16.65
N THR A 315 -12.62 -1.47 17.55
CA THR A 315 -13.83 -2.27 17.24
C THR A 315 -15.12 -1.47 17.39
N LYS A 316 -15.18 -0.58 18.38
CA LYS A 316 -16.39 0.19 18.73
C LYS A 316 -16.19 1.70 18.65
N GLY A 317 -15.02 2.14 18.20
CA GLY A 317 -14.70 3.55 18.08
C GLY A 317 -13.99 4.13 19.29
N GLU A 318 -13.34 3.27 20.08
CA GLU A 318 -12.58 3.60 21.28
C GLU A 318 -11.24 4.31 20.99
N VAL A 319 -10.70 4.14 19.78
CA VAL A 319 -9.43 4.76 19.38
C VAL A 319 -9.69 6.11 18.72
N LYS A 320 -8.94 7.12 19.16
CA LYS A 320 -8.99 8.51 18.68
C LYS A 320 -8.04 8.74 17.49
N GLY A 321 -8.06 7.83 16.54
CA GLY A 321 -7.22 7.87 15.35
C GLY A 321 -5.78 7.39 15.57
N THR A 322 -5.12 7.12 14.45
CA THR A 322 -3.68 6.83 14.34
C THR A 322 -3.10 7.72 13.24
N LYS A 323 -1.83 8.12 13.35
CA LYS A 323 -1.17 8.82 12.24
C LYS A 323 -1.03 7.91 11.02
N ALA A 324 -1.23 8.48 9.85
CA ALA A 324 -0.83 7.83 8.60
C ALA A 324 0.67 8.03 8.42
N VAL A 325 1.41 6.94 8.15
CA VAL A 325 2.78 7.07 7.67
C VAL A 325 2.73 7.50 6.22
N LEU A 326 3.57 8.46 5.85
CA LEU A 326 3.64 9.05 4.53
C LEU A 326 4.99 8.72 3.92
N GLU A 327 4.96 8.01 2.80
CA GLU A 327 6.14 7.69 2.02
C GLU A 327 6.30 8.68 0.86
N VAL A 328 7.38 9.46 0.86
CA VAL A 328 7.51 10.69 0.09
C VAL A 328 8.79 10.70 -0.72
N ARG A 329 8.72 11.15 -1.98
CA ARG A 329 9.88 11.57 -2.77
C ARG A 329 9.55 12.86 -3.52
N ALA A 330 10.55 13.70 -3.71
CA ALA A 330 10.52 14.77 -4.70
C ALA A 330 11.14 14.26 -6.00
N HIS A 331 10.60 14.67 -7.14
CA HIS A 331 11.07 14.21 -8.45
C HIS A 331 12.19 15.08 -9.01
N ASP A 332 11.85 16.21 -9.63
CA ASP A 332 12.78 16.93 -10.51
C ASP A 332 13.54 18.06 -9.82
N VAL A 333 12.94 18.69 -8.82
CA VAL A 333 13.51 19.85 -8.11
C VAL A 333 13.33 19.72 -6.60
N PRO A 334 14.24 20.31 -5.80
CA PRO A 334 14.04 20.38 -4.37
C PRO A 334 12.70 21.05 -4.04
N PHE A 335 11.96 20.46 -3.12
CA PHE A 335 10.63 20.93 -2.75
C PHE A 335 10.57 21.22 -1.25
N MET A 336 10.29 22.47 -0.87
CA MET A 336 10.10 22.83 0.53
C MET A 336 8.69 22.51 1.00
N VAL A 337 8.60 21.76 2.08
CA VAL A 337 7.36 21.41 2.78
C VAL A 337 7.30 22.18 4.09
N VAL A 338 6.11 22.66 4.46
CA VAL A 338 5.84 23.32 5.74
C VAL A 338 4.89 22.48 6.59
N HIS A 339 5.01 22.57 7.92
CA HIS A 339 4.09 21.88 8.83
C HIS A 339 2.62 22.24 8.52
N GLY A 340 1.76 21.22 8.48
CA GLY A 340 0.32 21.40 8.21
C GLY A 340 -0.01 21.64 6.73
N GLN A 341 0.96 21.54 5.82
CA GLN A 341 0.69 21.53 4.39
C GLN A 341 -0.10 20.28 4.01
N THR A 342 -1.17 20.44 3.23
CA THR A 342 -1.93 19.33 2.63
C THR A 342 -0.98 18.43 1.85
N PHE A 343 -1.02 17.13 2.12
CA PHE A 343 -0.01 16.19 1.63
C PHE A 343 -0.59 14.96 0.94
N CYS A 344 -1.73 14.47 1.39
CA CYS A 344 -2.39 13.33 0.78
C CYS A 344 -3.91 13.43 0.88
N LYS A 345 -4.58 12.52 0.17
CA LYS A 345 -6.03 12.41 0.14
C LYS A 345 -6.44 10.96 0.35
N LEU A 346 -7.52 10.72 1.08
CA LEU A 346 -8.05 9.40 1.32
C LEU A 346 -9.44 9.26 0.69
N PHE A 347 -9.60 8.23 -0.13
CA PHE A 347 -10.91 7.75 -0.53
C PHE A 347 -11.44 6.76 0.51
N PHE A 348 -12.73 6.84 0.80
CA PHE A 348 -13.41 5.87 1.65
C PHE A 348 -14.26 4.97 0.78
N GLU A 349 -14.25 3.68 1.10
CA GLU A 349 -15.03 2.67 0.42
C GLU A 349 -15.95 1.97 1.42
N LYS A 350 -17.19 1.72 1.04
CA LYS A 350 -18.13 0.97 1.87
C LYS A 350 -17.85 -0.52 1.78
N MET A 351 -17.83 -1.20 2.92
CA MET A 351 -17.77 -2.67 2.95
C MET A 351 -19.11 -3.27 2.51
N SER A 352 -19.09 -4.37 1.75
CA SER A 352 -20.30 -5.12 1.40
C SER A 352 -20.96 -5.71 2.66
N THR A 353 -20.14 -6.22 3.57
CA THR A 353 -20.53 -6.66 4.91
C THR A 353 -19.49 -6.25 5.96
N LEU A 354 -19.93 -6.10 7.21
CA LEU A 354 -19.02 -5.80 8.32
C LEU A 354 -18.02 -6.98 8.47
N PRO A 355 -16.70 -6.76 8.41
CA PRO A 355 -15.75 -7.86 8.50
C PRO A 355 -15.75 -8.46 9.91
N GLU A 356 -15.62 -9.79 10.00
CA GLU A 356 -15.50 -10.51 11.27
C GLU A 356 -14.21 -10.16 12.01
N LYS A 357 -13.14 -9.86 11.26
CA LYS A 357 -11.88 -9.36 11.76
C LYS A 357 -11.78 -7.86 11.51
N VAL A 358 -11.33 -7.11 12.52
CA VAL A 358 -11.13 -5.66 12.44
C VAL A 358 -9.65 -5.37 12.71
N TYR A 359 -9.10 -4.36 12.04
CA TYR A 359 -7.69 -3.99 12.18
C TYR A 359 -7.28 -3.73 13.64
N GLY A 360 -6.17 -4.34 14.07
CA GLY A 360 -5.56 -4.08 15.38
C GLY A 360 -4.73 -5.21 15.98
N PRO A 361 -4.25 -5.07 17.23
CA PRO A 361 -3.30 -6.00 17.86
C PRO A 361 -3.75 -7.46 17.82
N LYS A 362 -5.06 -7.71 17.92
CA LYS A 362 -5.65 -9.06 17.93
C LYS A 362 -5.42 -9.83 16.62
N ILE A 363 -5.10 -9.15 15.51
CA ILE A 363 -4.79 -9.79 14.23
C ILE A 363 -3.32 -9.62 13.82
N GLY A 364 -2.45 -9.24 14.78
CA GLY A 364 -1.02 -9.04 14.51
C GLY A 364 -0.70 -7.76 13.73
N SER A 365 -1.61 -6.78 13.68
CA SER A 365 -1.39 -5.50 13.01
C SER A 365 -0.23 -4.72 13.65
N SER A 366 0.81 -4.45 12.87
CA SER A 366 2.04 -3.83 13.36
C SER A 366 2.00 -2.31 13.54
N TYR A 367 0.96 -1.62 13.07
CA TYR A 367 0.99 -0.15 12.90
C TYR A 367 -0.09 0.63 13.68
N GLN A 368 -0.96 -0.04 14.44
CA GLN A 368 -1.89 0.68 15.30
C GLN A 368 -1.09 1.38 16.43
N TYR A 369 -1.44 2.64 16.74
CA TYR A 369 -0.81 3.46 17.79
C TYR A 369 0.59 4.01 17.51
N GLN A 370 1.11 3.90 16.28
CA GLN A 370 2.44 4.45 15.96
C GLN A 370 2.35 5.90 15.47
N THR A 371 3.35 6.70 15.84
CA THR A 371 3.55 8.07 15.39
C THR A 371 4.28 8.09 14.05
N ILE A 372 5.53 7.62 14.03
CA ILE A 372 6.36 7.38 12.84
C ILE A 372 6.94 5.98 12.99
N SER A 373 6.84 5.16 11.95
CA SER A 373 7.31 3.78 12.01
C SER A 373 8.04 3.40 10.74
N LEU A 374 9.20 2.75 10.89
CA LEU A 374 9.90 2.08 9.80
C LEU A 374 9.26 0.72 9.48
N SER A 375 9.78 0.05 8.46
CA SER A 375 9.30 -1.28 8.07
C SER A 375 9.55 -2.32 9.17
N LYS A 376 8.84 -3.45 9.12
CA LYS A 376 8.90 -4.49 10.16
C LYS A 376 10.27 -5.17 10.30
N GLN A 377 11.17 -4.97 9.34
CA GLN A 377 12.52 -5.53 9.33
C GLN A 377 13.43 -4.89 10.39
N PHE A 378 13.12 -3.66 10.82
CA PHE A 378 13.90 -2.91 11.80
C PHE A 378 13.47 -3.24 13.23
N LYS A 379 14.42 -3.27 14.15
CA LYS A 379 14.16 -3.37 15.60
C LYS A 379 13.28 -2.20 16.02
N LYS A 380 12.31 -2.47 16.90
CA LYS A 380 11.56 -1.41 17.58
C LYS A 380 12.49 -0.79 18.62
N GLY A 381 12.66 0.54 18.54
CA GLY A 381 13.40 1.33 19.52
C GLY A 381 12.64 1.46 20.83
#